data_AF-A0A2D4L1V0-F1
#
_entry.id   AF-A0A2D4L1V0-F1
#
_cell.length_a   1.000
_cell.length_b   1.000
_cell.length_c   1.000
_cell.angle_alpha   90.00
_cell.angle_beta   90.00
_cell.angle_gamma   90.00
#
_symmetry.space_group_name_H-M   'P 1'
#
loop_
_entity.id
_entity.type
_entity.pdbx_description
1 polymer ?
#
loop_
_entity_poly.entity_id
_entity_poly.type
_entity_poly.pdbx_seq_one_letter_code
_entity_poly.pdbx_strand_id
1 'polypeptide(L)'
;NDSSSVIQYAECKNLNYCKKGPVVLLGSGLDPDQQLLLSKLATILQVTVCTDFNNSVTHVVIPAYPVRTTMKCMLALLSGCWILTFMWVEASLRSGTFEQEEKYEVDDGPRQGRLNAEQLLPKLFDGCY
;
A
#
# COMPACT_ATOMS: atom_id res chain seq x y z
N ASN A 1 -17.87 38.41 17.64
CA ASN A 1 -16.98 38.43 16.47
C ASN A 1 -15.56 38.63 16.92
N ASP A 2 -14.66 37.66 16.88
CA ASP A 2 -14.77 36.30 16.37
C ASP A 2 -13.77 35.45 17.16
N SER A 3 -14.27 34.40 17.81
CA SER A 3 -13.45 33.31 18.30
C SER A 3 -12.98 32.52 17.08
N SER A 4 -11.68 32.52 16.80
CA SER A 4 -11.08 31.61 15.83
C SER A 4 -9.97 30.83 16.52
N SER A 5 -10.33 29.62 16.91
CA SER A 5 -9.46 28.57 17.41
C SER A 5 -8.43 28.18 16.35
N VAL A 6 -7.18 28.55 16.58
CA VAL A 6 -6.04 28.03 15.83
C VAL A 6 -5.83 26.58 16.26
N ILE A 7 -6.28 25.64 15.43
CA ILE A 7 -5.97 24.22 15.61
C ILE A 7 -4.49 24.04 15.24
N GLN A 8 -3.66 23.88 16.27
CA GLN A 8 -2.27 23.52 16.15
C GLN A 8 -2.20 22.05 15.69
N TYR A 9 -1.91 21.82 14.42
CA TYR A 9 -1.65 20.46 13.93
C TYR A 9 -0.40 19.92 14.63
N ALA A 10 -0.57 18.81 15.35
CA ALA A 10 0.50 18.12 16.05
C ALA A 10 1.54 17.62 15.04
N GLU A 11 2.80 17.97 15.31
CA GLU A 11 3.96 17.57 14.56
C GLU A 11 4.22 16.07 14.78
N CYS A 12 3.73 15.22 13.88
CA CYS A 12 3.93 13.78 13.94
C CYS A 12 5.40 13.44 13.63
N LYS A 13 6.21 13.39 14.69
CA LYS A 13 7.57 12.87 14.67
C LYS A 13 7.56 11.35 14.51
N ASN A 14 7.87 10.88 13.30
CA ASN A 14 8.63 9.66 12.94
C ASN A 14 8.27 9.23 11.51
N LEU A 15 8.72 9.99 10.51
CA LEU A 15 8.63 9.60 9.10
C LEU A 15 10.03 9.23 8.61
N ASN A 16 10.47 8.01 8.92
CA ASN A 16 11.45 7.32 8.08
C ASN A 16 10.72 6.50 7.00
N TYR A 17 9.63 7.04 6.44
CA TYR A 17 8.99 6.47 5.26
C TYR A 17 9.59 7.14 4.03
N CYS A 18 10.11 6.29 3.15
CA CYS A 18 10.72 6.64 1.89
C CYS A 18 9.88 7.71 1.13
N LYS A 19 10.56 8.72 0.59
CA LYS A 19 10.02 9.85 -0.17
C LYS A 19 8.96 9.44 -1.21
N LYS A 20 7.65 9.43 -0.91
CA LYS A 20 6.57 9.32 -1.93
C LYS A 20 5.16 9.46 -1.32
N GLY A 21 4.57 10.65 -1.47
CA GLY A 21 3.11 10.88 -1.53
C GLY A 21 2.22 10.36 -0.38
N PRO A 22 0.89 10.50 -0.51
CA PRO A 22 -0.07 9.89 0.40
C PRO A 22 -0.14 8.36 0.20
N VAL A 23 -0.20 7.60 1.29
CA VAL A 23 -0.37 6.14 1.26
C VAL A 23 -1.84 5.78 0.98
N VAL A 24 -2.04 4.93 -0.02
CA VAL A 24 -3.35 4.40 -0.43
C VAL A 24 -3.27 2.88 -0.55
N LEU A 25 -4.13 2.20 0.21
CA LEU A 25 -4.21 0.74 0.33
C LEU A 25 -5.33 0.18 -0.56
N LEU A 26 -5.14 -1.03 -1.07
CA LEU A 26 -6.14 -1.79 -1.82
C LEU A 26 -6.09 -3.27 -1.44
N GLY A 27 -7.24 -3.84 -1.12
CA GLY A 27 -7.38 -5.29 -0.92
C GLY A 27 -7.59 -6.03 -2.25
N SER A 28 -6.88 -7.13 -2.45
CA SER A 28 -7.04 -8.03 -3.59
C SER A 28 -7.28 -9.47 -3.14
N GLY A 29 -8.51 -9.95 -3.31
CA GLY A 29 -8.88 -11.32 -2.94
C GLY A 29 -8.98 -11.54 -1.43
N LEU A 30 -9.07 -10.48 -0.64
CA LEU A 30 -9.29 -10.56 0.80
C LEU A 30 -10.70 -11.06 1.10
N ASP A 31 -10.82 -11.89 2.12
CA ASP A 31 -12.12 -12.23 2.70
C ASP A 31 -12.71 -11.02 3.48
N PRO A 32 -14.00 -11.06 3.87
CA PRO A 32 -14.64 -9.95 4.59
C PRO A 32 -13.95 -9.57 5.90
N ASP A 33 -13.42 -10.54 6.65
CA ASP A 33 -12.76 -10.30 7.94
C ASP A 33 -11.40 -9.62 7.72
N GLN A 34 -10.65 -10.08 6.72
CA GLN A 34 -9.41 -9.45 6.27
C GLN A 34 -9.63 -8.03 5.75
N GLN A 35 -10.70 -7.81 4.99
CA GLN A 35 -11.05 -6.47 4.50
C GLN A 35 -11.41 -5.53 5.66
N LEU A 36 -12.08 -6.03 6.70
CA LEU A 36 -12.38 -5.28 7.91
C LEU A 36 -11.09 -4.89 8.66
N LEU A 37 -10.15 -5.82 8.82
CA LEU A 37 -8.86 -5.57 9.45
C LEU A 37 -8.01 -4.55 8.66
N LEU A 38 -8.00 -4.64 7.32
CA LEU A 38 -7.36 -3.63 6.47
C LEU A 38 -7.97 -2.24 6.67
N SER A 39 -9.30 -2.17 6.76
CA SER A 39 -10.03 -0.91 7.00
C SER A 39 -9.75 -0.34 8.39
N LYS A 40 -9.65 -1.22 9.40
CA LYS A 40 -9.24 -0.86 10.76
C LYS A 40 -7.84 -0.28 10.79
N LEU A 41 -6.88 -0.91 10.11
CA LEU A 41 -5.51 -0.40 10.00
C LEU A 41 -5.50 0.99 9.37
N ALA A 42 -6.23 1.16 8.27
CA ALA A 42 -6.33 2.42 7.57
C ALA A 42 -6.92 3.54 8.45
N THR A 43 -7.86 3.20 9.33
CA THR A 43 -8.45 4.15 10.28
C THR A 43 -7.44 4.56 11.35
N ILE A 44 -6.67 3.62 11.89
CA ILE A 44 -5.64 3.88 12.92
C ILE A 44 -4.52 4.76 12.35
N LEU A 45 -4.08 4.46 11.13
CA LEU A 45 -2.97 5.15 10.47
C LEU A 45 -3.40 6.34 9.61
N GLN A 46 -4.70 6.66 9.58
CA GLN A 46 -5.29 7.77 8.82
C GLN A 46 -4.95 7.73 7.32
N VAL A 47 -4.97 6.54 6.72
CA VAL A 47 -4.73 6.35 5.28
C VAL A 47 -6.00 5.96 4.54
N THR A 48 -5.96 6.05 3.22
CA THR A 48 -7.12 5.74 2.37
C THR A 48 -7.12 4.27 1.96
N VAL A 49 -8.30 3.64 1.93
CA VAL A 49 -8.53 2.33 1.29
C VAL A 49 -9.40 2.51 0.07
N CYS A 50 -8.98 1.97 -1.07
CA CYS A 50 -9.76 1.92 -2.29
C CYS A 50 -10.37 0.53 -2.50
N THR A 51 -11.52 0.48 -3.18
CA THR A 51 -12.15 -0.77 -3.63
C THR A 51 -11.58 -1.26 -4.95
N ASP A 52 -11.22 -0.33 -5.82
CA ASP A 52 -10.76 -0.57 -7.19
C ASP A 52 -9.38 0.03 -7.40
N PHE A 53 -8.65 -0.55 -8.35
CA PHE A 53 -7.31 -0.08 -8.69
C PHE A 53 -7.38 1.26 -9.44
N ASN A 54 -6.52 2.19 -9.04
CA ASN A 54 -6.32 3.47 -9.73
C ASN A 54 -4.87 3.96 -9.50
N ASN A 55 -4.49 5.04 -10.17
CA ASN A 55 -3.11 5.55 -10.14
C ASN A 55 -2.65 6.11 -8.78
N SER A 56 -3.56 6.29 -7.81
CA SER A 56 -3.20 6.69 -6.45
C SER A 56 -2.83 5.51 -5.56
N VAL A 57 -3.16 4.27 -5.96
CA VAL A 57 -2.85 3.06 -5.18
C VAL A 57 -1.35 2.90 -5.04
N THR A 58 -0.89 2.75 -3.80
CA THR A 58 0.53 2.59 -3.47
C THR A 58 0.83 1.19 -2.95
N HIS A 59 -0.14 0.56 -2.28
CA HIS A 59 0.00 -0.74 -1.64
C HIS A 59 -1.20 -1.61 -1.98
N VAL A 60 -0.93 -2.84 -2.41
CA VAL A 60 -1.92 -3.89 -2.62
C VAL A 60 -1.65 -5.02 -1.64
N VAL A 61 -2.66 -5.38 -0.84
CA VAL A 61 -2.59 -6.45 0.14
C VAL A 61 -3.33 -7.68 -0.36
N ILE A 62 -2.70 -8.84 -0.23
CA ILE A 62 -3.23 -10.14 -0.67
C ILE A 62 -3.37 -11.11 0.52
N PRO A 63 -4.29 -12.09 0.48
CA PRO A 63 -4.60 -12.94 1.62
C PRO A 63 -3.45 -13.90 2.00
N ALA A 64 -2.88 -14.61 1.04
CA ALA A 64 -1.84 -15.62 1.26
C ALA A 64 -1.08 -15.93 -0.03
N TYR A 65 0.23 -16.19 0.04
CA TYR A 65 1.06 -16.57 -1.11
C TYR A 65 1.28 -18.11 -1.17
N PRO A 66 1.25 -18.75 -2.36
CA PRO A 66 1.07 -18.17 -3.69
C PRO A 66 -0.39 -17.78 -3.98
N VAL A 67 -0.57 -16.57 -4.53
CA VAL A 67 -1.89 -16.03 -4.86
C VAL A 67 -2.32 -16.44 -6.26
N ARG A 68 -3.61 -16.69 -6.44
CA ARG A 68 -4.25 -16.72 -7.75
C ARG A 68 -4.19 -15.31 -8.36
N THR A 69 -3.39 -15.12 -9.41
CA THR A 69 -3.20 -13.82 -10.06
C THR A 69 -4.52 -13.13 -10.36
N THR A 70 -4.74 -11.95 -9.76
CA THR A 70 -5.93 -11.11 -9.99
C THR A 70 -5.57 -9.93 -10.90
N MET A 71 -6.57 -9.30 -11.51
CA MET A 71 -6.37 -8.05 -12.26
C MET A 71 -5.75 -6.96 -11.38
N LYS A 72 -6.18 -6.83 -10.11
CA LYS A 72 -5.62 -5.86 -9.16
C LYS A 72 -4.13 -6.10 -8.93
N CYS A 73 -3.71 -7.36 -8.76
CA CYS A 73 -2.29 -7.69 -8.61
C CYS A 73 -1.48 -7.39 -9.88
N MET A 74 -2.01 -7.69 -11.07
CA MET A 74 -1.32 -7.38 -12.33
C MET A 74 -1.15 -5.88 -12.53
N LEU A 75 -2.19 -5.08 -12.29
CA LEU A 75 -2.12 -3.63 -12.40
C LEU A 75 -1.13 -3.02 -11.39
N ALA A 76 -1.09 -3.57 -10.17
CA ALA A 76 -0.14 -3.17 -9.14
C ALA A 76 1.31 -3.45 -9.54
N LEU A 77 1.56 -4.65 -10.07
CA LEU A 77 2.88 -5.04 -10.57
C LEU A 77 3.35 -4.11 -11.69
N LEU A 78 2.47 -3.82 -12.65
CA LEU A 78 2.79 -2.91 -13.77
C LEU A 78 3.00 -1.46 -13.34
N SER A 79 2.38 -1.05 -12.23
CA SER A 79 2.50 0.30 -11.68
C SER A 79 3.66 0.44 -10.70
N GLY A 80 4.34 -0.66 -10.35
CA GLY A 80 5.40 -0.68 -9.34
C GLY A 80 4.88 -0.41 -7.93
N CYS A 81 3.63 -0.77 -7.64
CA CYS A 81 3.07 -0.69 -6.28
C CYS A 81 3.68 -1.79 -5.40
N TRP A 82 3.65 -1.57 -4.09
CA TRP A 82 3.92 -2.64 -3.13
C TRP A 82 2.87 -3.73 -3.23
N ILE A 83 3.30 -4.98 -3.31
CA ILE A 83 2.41 -6.14 -3.22
C ILE A 83 2.80 -6.92 -1.96
N LEU A 84 1.95 -6.83 -0.94
CA LEU A 84 2.25 -7.30 0.41
C LEU A 84 1.33 -8.45 0.81
N THR A 85 1.88 -9.40 1.57
CA THR A 85 1.09 -10.43 2.24
C THR A 85 0.26 -9.85 3.38
N PHE A 86 -0.85 -10.51 3.72
CA PHE A 86 -1.74 -10.06 4.81
C PHE A 86 -1.04 -9.97 6.18
N MET A 87 0.05 -10.72 6.37
CA MET A 87 0.89 -10.65 7.58
C MET A 87 1.39 -9.22 7.87
N TRP A 88 1.58 -8.39 6.84
CA TRP A 88 1.93 -6.98 7.01
C TRP A 88 0.84 -6.19 7.73
N VAL A 89 -0.44 -6.43 7.39
CA VAL A 89 -1.58 -5.77 8.03
C VAL A 89 -1.67 -6.17 9.49
N GLU A 90 -1.53 -7.47 9.78
CA GLU A 90 -1.56 -7.97 11.15
C GLU A 90 -0.41 -7.42 12.00
N ALA A 91 0.80 -7.37 11.44
CA ALA A 91 1.96 -6.85 12.13
C ALA A 91 1.83 -5.34 12.37
N SER A 92 1.37 -4.58 11.36
CA SER A 92 1.13 -3.13 11.48
C SER A 92 0.00 -2.80 12.47
N LEU A 93 -1.03 -3.64 12.55
CA LEU A 93 -2.08 -3.52 13.56
C LEU A 93 -1.55 -3.76 14.98
N ARG A 94 -0.60 -4.69 15.15
CA ARG A 94 0.01 -4.98 16.47
C ARG A 94 0.94 -3.86 16.93
N SER A 95 1.73 -3.27 16.03
CA SER A 95 2.62 -2.15 16.38
C SER A 95 1.92 -0.80 16.41
N GLY A 96 0.76 -0.67 15.74
CA GLY A 96 0.06 0.60 15.59
C GLY A 96 0.77 1.57 14.65
N THR A 97 1.70 1.06 13.82
CA THR A 97 2.47 1.80 12.81
C THR A 97 2.60 0.94 11.56
N PHE A 98 2.96 1.51 10.40
CA PHE A 98 3.31 0.65 9.26
C PHE A 98 4.58 -0.13 9.58
N GLU A 99 4.51 -1.44 9.43
CA GLU A 99 5.69 -2.27 9.43
C GLU A 99 6.46 -2.11 8.12
N GLN A 100 7.75 -2.41 8.18
CA GLN A 100 8.62 -2.35 7.01
C GLN A 100 8.11 -3.28 5.90
N GLU A 101 7.76 -2.70 4.76
CA GLU A 101 7.10 -3.35 3.63
C GLU A 101 7.95 -4.48 3.03
N GLU A 102 9.27 -4.30 2.92
CA GLU A 102 10.16 -5.30 2.31
C GLU A 102 10.14 -6.66 3.00
N LYS A 103 9.78 -6.71 4.30
CA LYS A 103 9.70 -7.96 5.07
C LYS A 103 8.50 -8.82 4.66
N TYR A 104 7.49 -8.21 4.04
CA TYR A 104 6.21 -8.84 3.73
C TYR A 104 5.87 -8.77 2.24
N GLU A 105 6.78 -8.22 1.44
CA GLU A 105 6.68 -8.12 0.00
C GLU A 105 6.72 -9.50 -0.65
N VAL A 106 5.88 -9.69 -1.66
CA VAL A 106 5.94 -10.87 -2.52
C VAL A 106 7.17 -10.78 -3.40
N ASP A 107 8.05 -11.78 -3.32
CA ASP A 107 9.32 -11.81 -4.05
C ASP A 107 9.13 -12.06 -5.56
N ASP A 108 10.25 -12.04 -6.31
CA ASP A 108 10.33 -12.16 -7.76
C ASP A 108 9.71 -10.95 -8.52
N GLY A 109 8.68 -11.19 -9.32
CA GLY A 109 8.12 -10.22 -10.27
C GLY A 109 7.63 -8.91 -9.64
N PRO A 110 6.82 -8.94 -8.56
CA PRO A 110 6.36 -7.71 -7.90
C PRO A 110 7.49 -6.84 -7.40
N ARG A 111 8.47 -7.44 -6.70
CA ARG A 111 9.63 -6.73 -6.18
C ARG A 111 10.47 -6.12 -7.30
N GLN A 112 10.71 -6.85 -8.39
CA GLN A 112 11.41 -6.32 -9.55
C GLN A 112 10.64 -5.16 -10.20
N GLY A 113 9.32 -5.27 -10.35
CA GLY A 113 8.48 -4.21 -10.89
C GLY A 113 8.53 -2.92 -10.07
N ARG A 114 8.47 -3.04 -8.74
CA ARG A 114 8.62 -1.90 -7.83
C ARG A 114 10.02 -1.26 -7.93
N LEU A 115 11.09 -2.06 -7.86
CA LEU A 115 12.46 -1.55 -7.97
C LEU A 115 12.71 -0.85 -9.31
N ASN A 116 12.15 -1.38 -10.40
CA ASN A 116 12.19 -0.76 -11.73
C ASN A 116 11.54 0.64 -11.72
N ALA A 117 10.36 0.76 -11.09
CA ALA A 117 9.65 2.03 -10.95
C ALA A 117 10.37 3.03 -10.02
N GLU A 118 11.04 2.56 -8.96
CA GLU A 118 11.86 3.41 -8.08
C GLU A 118 13.07 4.00 -8.78
N GLN A 119 13.65 3.26 -9.72
CA GLN A 119 14.78 3.70 -10.54
C GLN A 119 14.35 4.55 -11.75
N LEU A 120 13.05 4.86 -11.88
CA LEU A 120 12.47 5.62 -13.01
C LEU A 120 12.79 5.00 -14.37
N LEU A 121 12.89 3.67 -14.41
CA LEU A 121 13.15 2.92 -15.64
C LEU A 121 11.87 2.72 -16.46
N PRO A 122 12.00 2.37 -17.76
CA PRO A 122 10.86 2.11 -18.63
C PRO A 122 9.90 1.07 -18.07
N LYS A 123 8.60 1.23 -18.37
CA LYS A 123 7.57 0.26 -17.99
C LYS A 123 7.73 -1.04 -18.80
N LEU A 124 7.16 -2.14 -18.30
CA LEU A 124 7.34 -3.48 -18.88
C LEU A 124 7.03 -3.57 -20.38
N PHE A 125 6.03 -2.83 -20.85
CA PHE A 125 5.59 -2.83 -22.25
C PHE A 125 5.87 -1.50 -22.96
N ASP A 126 6.81 -0.71 -22.45
CA ASP A 126 7.20 0.54 -23.10
C ASP A 126 7.83 0.24 -24.48
N GLY A 127 7.23 0.77 -25.55
CA GLY A 127 7.65 0.52 -26.93
C GLY A 127 7.09 -0.74 -27.61
N CYS A 128 6.12 -1.45 -27.01
CA CYS A 128 5.45 -2.60 -27.63
C CYS A 128 4.11 -2.20 -28.32
N TYR A 129 3.78 -2.82 -29.46
CA TYR A 129 2.55 -2.60 -30.24
C TYR A 129 1.92 -3.91 -30.72
#